data_AF-A0A6I9RV27-F1
#
_entry.id   AF-A0A6I9RV27-F1
#
_cell.length_a   1.000
_cell.length_b   1.000
_cell.length_c   1.000
_cell.angle_alpha   90.00
_cell.angle_beta   90.00
_cell.angle_gamma   90.00
#
_symmetry.space_group_name_H-M   'P 1'
#
loop_
_entity.id
_entity.type
_entity.pdbx_description
1 polymer ?
#
loop_
_entity_poly.entity_id
_entity_poly.type
_entity_poly.pdbx_seq_one_letter_code
_entity_poly.pdbx_strand_id
1 'polypeptide(L)'
;MPPPISAGGRESRVASWFENNLLTGNIPEDIGKLQMLQLLYLRDNRLTGTLPSSLGNLTRLNELDLDSNAFEGPIPSSLGNLQHLADLNLSQNSLSGSIPKEIFNLSTLSNYMDFSHNYLIGKLPSDIGSMQNFRALYLSGNKLSGEIPPTLGNCGVLENLFIHNNFLQGTIPQSLSDIRALQNLDLSHNNLSRPIPQLLANLYFLAYLNLSFNHLDGVVPTKEIFNHATAISLLGNHGLCGGIPELHLPACPKNSSEKSGGRSHLVRVVIPIITAISCLTLILLFVFLYWKQKPRKDTTSPASSLDDKYPKVSYRELAEATDGFSTTNLVGTGRYSSVYKGSLLRGNAAVAVKVFNLQQLGAIKSFVAECDALRIIRHRNLVKIITLCSSVDFRGHDFKALVFEFMPNGSLEEWLNLRISEQGMTNSLNLLQRLNIAIDVAEAMDYLHHNCQPPGVHCDLKPSNVLLDADMVAHVGDFGLAKILCEAMSISFQNSANSTDVIRGTLGVWGRGIGLYIR
;
A
#
# COMPACT_ATOMS: atom_id res chain seq x y z
N MET A 1 17.65 1.16 13.84
CA MET A 1 17.76 2.06 12.68
C MET A 1 17.40 1.24 11.45
N PRO A 2 16.37 1.61 10.66
CA PRO A 2 16.12 0.97 9.37
C PRO A 2 17.19 1.40 8.34
N PRO A 3 17.47 0.57 7.31
CA PRO A 3 18.53 0.84 6.34
C PRO A 3 18.14 1.96 5.35
N PRO A 4 19.12 2.66 4.75
CA PRO A 4 18.86 3.65 3.71
C PRO A 4 18.58 2.95 2.36
N ILE A 5 17.33 3.01 1.89
CA ILE A 5 17.00 2.61 0.51
C ILE A 5 17.41 3.74 -0.44
N SER A 6 18.12 3.37 -1.50
CA SER A 6 18.76 4.27 -2.47
C SER A 6 17.77 5.18 -3.19
N ALA A 7 18.06 6.48 -3.23
CA ALA A 7 17.34 7.43 -4.06
C ALA A 7 17.66 7.21 -5.55
N GLY A 8 16.66 6.78 -6.34
CA GLY A 8 16.76 6.65 -7.79
C GLY A 8 15.40 6.66 -8.45
N GLY A 9 15.18 7.57 -9.41
CA GLY A 9 13.98 7.64 -10.25
C GLY A 9 12.92 8.66 -9.79
N ARG A 10 12.44 9.46 -10.75
CA ARG A 10 11.40 10.49 -10.53
C ARG A 10 10.00 9.88 -10.63
N GLU A 11 9.62 9.04 -9.67
CA GLU A 11 8.23 8.64 -9.51
C GLU A 11 7.72 9.00 -8.12
N SER A 12 6.60 9.72 -8.07
CA SER A 12 5.96 10.10 -6.82
C SER A 12 5.29 8.88 -6.18
N ARG A 13 6.08 8.08 -5.45
CA ARG A 13 5.53 7.00 -4.61
C ARG A 13 4.51 7.58 -3.64
N VAL A 14 3.24 7.22 -3.81
CA VAL A 14 2.19 7.45 -2.79
C VAL A 14 2.27 6.29 -1.82
N ALA A 15 2.55 6.58 -0.56
CA ALA A 15 2.81 5.58 0.47
C ALA A 15 2.01 5.89 1.75
N SER A 16 1.30 4.89 2.26
CA SER A 16 0.51 4.97 3.48
C SER A 16 1.22 4.22 4.59
N TRP A 17 1.60 4.93 5.65
CA TRP A 17 2.33 4.40 6.80
C TRP A 17 1.50 4.66 8.06
N PHE A 18 0.90 3.62 8.61
CA PHE A 18 0.18 3.67 9.89
C PHE A 18 0.70 2.62 10.89
N GLU A 19 1.87 2.05 10.63
CA GLU A 19 2.51 1.02 11.46
C GLU A 19 2.71 1.43 12.93
N ASN A 20 2.73 0.45 13.84
CA ASN A 20 3.08 0.63 15.26
C ASN A 20 2.17 1.64 16.00
N ASN A 21 0.86 1.46 15.86
CA ASN A 21 -0.15 2.34 16.42
C ASN A 21 -1.21 1.55 17.22
N LEU A 22 -2.19 2.28 17.79
CA LEU A 22 -3.35 1.69 18.46
C LEU A 22 -4.63 1.82 17.62
N LEU A 23 -4.50 1.83 16.28
CA LEU A 23 -5.66 1.99 15.40
C LEU A 23 -6.58 0.77 15.50
N THR A 24 -7.88 1.03 15.54
CA THR A 24 -8.96 0.05 15.65
C THR A 24 -9.97 0.22 14.52
N GLY A 25 -10.82 -0.80 14.34
CA GLY A 25 -11.81 -0.85 13.28
C GLY A 25 -11.28 -1.53 12.02
N ASN A 26 -12.09 -1.51 10.97
CA ASN A 26 -11.85 -2.32 9.78
C ASN A 26 -11.27 -1.48 8.64
N ILE A 27 -10.57 -2.10 7.69
CA ILE A 27 -10.24 -1.45 6.41
C ILE A 27 -11.55 -1.28 5.61
N PRO A 28 -11.93 -0.06 5.20
CA PRO A 28 -13.16 0.18 4.44
C PRO A 28 -13.00 -0.22 2.97
N GLU A 29 -14.11 -0.59 2.31
CA GLU A 29 -14.11 -0.88 0.86
C GLU A 29 -13.72 0.33 -0.01
N ASP A 30 -13.77 1.54 0.53
CA ASP A 30 -13.28 2.75 -0.13
C ASP A 30 -11.74 2.77 -0.32
N ILE A 31 -10.99 1.88 0.34
CA ILE A 31 -9.53 1.77 0.17
C ILE A 31 -9.16 1.57 -1.30
N GLY A 32 -9.95 0.82 -2.07
CA GLY A 32 -9.72 0.55 -3.49
C GLY A 32 -9.82 1.77 -4.42
N LYS A 33 -10.19 2.95 -3.91
CA LYS A 33 -10.12 4.23 -4.63
C LYS A 33 -8.68 4.78 -4.71
N LEU A 34 -7.78 4.34 -3.83
CA LEU A 34 -6.38 4.78 -3.79
C LEU A 34 -5.51 4.13 -4.89
N GLN A 35 -5.94 4.18 -6.15
CA GLN A 35 -5.31 3.46 -7.28
C GLN A 35 -3.83 3.85 -7.55
N MET A 36 -3.37 4.97 -6.98
CA MET A 36 -1.99 5.45 -7.06
C MET A 36 -1.08 4.92 -5.93
N LEU A 37 -1.64 4.24 -4.93
CA LEU A 37 -0.93 3.72 -3.77
C LEU A 37 0.05 2.62 -4.18
N GLN A 38 1.31 2.76 -3.75
CA GLN A 38 2.37 1.79 -4.00
C GLN A 38 2.78 1.01 -2.74
N LEU A 39 2.64 1.61 -1.56
CA LEU A 39 3.03 0.98 -0.29
C LEU A 39 1.88 1.16 0.72
N LEU A 40 1.44 0.07 1.34
CA LEU A 40 0.43 0.08 2.40
C LEU A 40 0.94 -0.72 3.60
N TYR A 41 1.38 -0.02 4.64
CA TYR A 41 1.83 -0.63 5.89
C TYR A 41 0.88 -0.25 7.04
N LEU A 42 0.11 -1.23 7.51
CA LEU A 42 -0.83 -1.13 8.63
C LEU A 42 -0.45 -2.05 9.81
N ARG A 43 0.75 -2.65 9.77
CA ARG A 43 1.21 -3.61 10.78
C ARG A 43 1.26 -3.06 12.21
N ASP A 44 1.35 -3.94 13.19
CA ASP A 44 1.45 -3.59 14.62
C ASP A 44 0.31 -2.65 15.06
N ASN A 45 -0.93 -3.10 14.90
CA ASN A 45 -2.14 -2.33 15.21
C ASN A 45 -3.22 -3.23 15.86
N ARG A 46 -4.45 -2.71 15.97
CA ARG A 46 -5.63 -3.43 16.49
C ARG A 46 -6.77 -3.42 15.48
N LEU A 47 -6.45 -3.49 14.19
CA LEU A 47 -7.45 -3.50 13.13
C LEU A 47 -8.18 -4.84 13.08
N THR A 48 -9.47 -4.80 12.75
CA THR A 48 -10.42 -5.90 12.90
C THR A 48 -11.20 -6.21 11.61
N GLY A 49 -11.95 -7.31 11.63
CA GLY A 49 -12.86 -7.68 10.56
C GLY A 49 -12.16 -8.27 9.34
N THR A 50 -12.89 -8.42 8.24
CA THR A 50 -12.39 -9.06 7.02
C THR A 50 -11.59 -8.11 6.15
N LEU A 51 -10.57 -8.64 5.45
CA LEU A 51 -9.89 -7.92 4.38
C LEU A 51 -10.89 -7.61 3.24
N PRO A 52 -11.12 -6.33 2.87
CA PRO A 52 -12.10 -5.96 1.86
C PRO A 52 -11.64 -6.36 0.46
N SER A 53 -12.61 -6.72 -0.40
CA SER A 53 -12.31 -7.22 -1.74
C SER A 53 -11.67 -6.17 -2.64
N SER A 54 -11.99 -4.89 -2.41
CA SER A 54 -11.42 -3.71 -3.07
C SER A 54 -9.93 -3.49 -2.86
N LEU A 55 -9.26 -4.16 -1.90
CA LEU A 55 -7.79 -4.14 -1.84
C LEU A 55 -7.18 -4.61 -3.17
N GLY A 56 -7.82 -5.56 -3.86
CA GLY A 56 -7.44 -6.01 -5.19
C GLY A 56 -7.57 -4.96 -6.31
N ASN A 57 -8.15 -3.78 -6.05
CA ASN A 57 -8.21 -2.68 -7.02
C ASN A 57 -6.93 -1.81 -6.99
N LEU A 58 -6.07 -1.98 -5.99
CA LEU A 58 -4.82 -1.24 -5.81
C LEU A 58 -3.72 -1.76 -6.76
N THR A 59 -3.97 -1.80 -8.06
CA THR A 59 -3.12 -2.52 -9.02
C THR A 59 -1.66 -2.06 -9.08
N ARG A 60 -1.35 -0.83 -8.60
CA ARG A 60 0.02 -0.29 -8.47
C ARG A 60 0.73 -0.64 -7.17
N LEU A 61 0.08 -1.37 -6.26
CA LEU A 61 0.65 -1.73 -4.97
C LEU A 61 1.85 -2.67 -5.17
N ASN A 62 2.97 -2.30 -4.55
CA ASN A 62 4.24 -2.99 -4.56
C ASN A 62 4.47 -3.76 -3.25
N GLU A 63 4.09 -3.17 -2.12
CA GLU A 63 4.25 -3.77 -0.80
C GLU A 63 2.96 -3.63 0.01
N LEU A 64 2.48 -4.75 0.56
CA LEU A 64 1.32 -4.83 1.44
C LEU A 64 1.71 -5.51 2.76
N ASP A 65 1.77 -4.74 3.85
CA ASP A 65 2.05 -5.27 5.18
C ASP A 65 0.89 -4.97 6.15
N LEU A 66 0.20 -6.03 6.55
CA LEU A 66 -0.95 -6.02 7.46
C LEU A 66 -0.69 -6.87 8.72
N ASP A 67 0.57 -7.16 9.05
CA ASP A 67 0.91 -8.10 10.13
C ASP A 67 0.52 -7.61 11.53
N SER A 68 0.47 -8.52 12.50
CA SER A 68 0.22 -8.19 13.92
C SER A 68 -1.03 -7.33 14.11
N ASN A 69 -2.16 -7.87 13.66
CA ASN A 69 -3.48 -7.26 13.73
C ASN A 69 -4.54 -8.33 14.12
N ALA A 70 -5.82 -7.98 14.10
CA ALA A 70 -6.94 -8.87 14.39
C ALA A 70 -7.87 -9.06 13.17
N PHE A 71 -7.31 -9.10 11.96
CA PHE A 71 -8.09 -9.42 10.76
C PHE A 71 -8.57 -10.88 10.78
N GLU A 72 -9.80 -11.10 10.34
CA GLU A 72 -10.49 -12.40 10.37
C GLU A 72 -11.11 -12.76 9.01
N GLY A 73 -11.70 -13.96 8.91
CA GLY A 73 -12.33 -14.43 7.66
C GLY A 73 -11.30 -14.84 6.59
N PRO A 74 -11.73 -15.01 5.32
CA PRO A 74 -10.88 -15.51 4.25
C PRO A 74 -9.96 -14.43 3.66
N ILE A 75 -8.79 -14.86 3.16
CA ILE A 75 -7.97 -14.04 2.28
C ILE A 75 -8.73 -13.83 0.95
N PRO A 76 -8.97 -12.58 0.48
CA PRO A 76 -9.68 -12.34 -0.78
C PRO A 76 -8.87 -12.80 -2.00
N SER A 77 -9.50 -13.56 -2.91
CA SER A 77 -8.87 -13.95 -4.19
C SER A 77 -8.56 -12.75 -5.09
N SER A 78 -9.21 -11.60 -4.87
CA SER A 78 -8.93 -10.34 -5.56
C SER A 78 -7.51 -9.81 -5.30
N LEU A 79 -6.80 -10.25 -4.26
CA LEU A 79 -5.37 -9.93 -4.09
C LEU A 79 -4.51 -10.46 -5.25
N GLY A 80 -4.97 -11.49 -5.99
CA GLY A 80 -4.34 -11.93 -7.25
C GLY A 80 -4.39 -10.91 -8.39
N ASN A 81 -5.09 -9.77 -8.23
CA ASN A 81 -5.08 -8.66 -9.20
C ASN A 81 -3.89 -7.69 -8.99
N LEU A 82 -3.11 -7.84 -7.91
CA LEU A 82 -2.01 -6.94 -7.54
C LEU A 82 -0.74 -7.24 -8.35
N GLN A 83 -0.81 -7.04 -9.67
CA GLN A 83 0.21 -7.44 -10.64
C GLN A 83 1.56 -6.70 -10.51
N HIS A 84 1.71 -5.76 -9.58
CA HIS A 84 2.96 -5.07 -9.24
C HIS A 84 3.53 -5.43 -7.85
N LEU A 85 2.87 -6.31 -7.10
CA LEU A 85 3.20 -6.67 -5.73
C LEU A 85 4.50 -7.50 -5.69
N ALA A 86 5.48 -7.04 -4.93
CA ALA A 86 6.74 -7.73 -4.65
C ALA A 86 6.71 -8.44 -3.28
N ASP A 87 6.04 -7.82 -2.30
CA ASP A 87 6.07 -8.18 -0.88
C ASP A 87 4.64 -8.25 -0.32
N LEU A 88 4.31 -9.34 0.38
CA LEU A 88 3.00 -9.58 0.96
C LEU A 88 3.09 -10.18 2.38
N ASN A 89 2.69 -9.43 3.39
CA ASN A 89 2.66 -9.88 4.78
C ASN A 89 1.25 -9.78 5.36
N LEU A 90 0.66 -10.92 5.69
CA LEU A 90 -0.63 -11.05 6.40
C LEU A 90 -0.46 -11.88 7.69
N SER A 91 0.77 -12.02 8.18
CA SER A 91 1.08 -12.88 9.33
C SER A 91 0.50 -12.35 10.64
N GLN A 92 0.46 -13.20 11.68
CA GLN A 92 0.01 -12.82 13.03
C GLN A 92 -1.38 -12.15 13.05
N ASN A 93 -2.36 -12.84 12.48
CA ASN A 93 -3.75 -12.40 12.38
C ASN A 93 -4.69 -13.59 12.71
N SER A 94 -6.01 -13.42 12.52
CA SER A 94 -7.03 -14.47 12.68
C SER A 94 -7.63 -14.92 11.35
N LEU A 95 -6.88 -14.80 10.25
CA LEU A 95 -7.33 -15.19 8.91
C LEU A 95 -7.57 -16.69 8.82
N SER A 96 -8.54 -17.08 8.00
CA SER A 96 -9.09 -18.44 7.94
C SER A 96 -9.44 -18.84 6.50
N GLY A 97 -10.02 -20.03 6.31
CA GLY A 97 -10.27 -20.56 4.96
C GLY A 97 -8.97 -20.97 4.24
N SER A 98 -9.05 -21.20 2.93
CA SER A 98 -7.92 -21.62 2.11
C SER A 98 -7.17 -20.44 1.50
N ILE A 99 -5.85 -20.58 1.32
CA ILE A 99 -5.05 -19.63 0.55
C ILE A 99 -5.56 -19.60 -0.92
N PRO A 100 -5.97 -18.45 -1.47
CA PRO A 100 -6.42 -18.35 -2.86
C PRO A 100 -5.31 -18.73 -3.84
N LYS A 101 -5.63 -19.58 -4.82
CA LYS A 101 -4.67 -19.99 -5.87
C LYS A 101 -4.22 -18.80 -6.73
N GLU A 102 -5.06 -17.77 -6.84
CA GLU A 102 -4.85 -16.57 -7.64
C GLU A 102 -3.60 -15.78 -7.19
N ILE A 103 -3.24 -15.86 -5.91
CA ILE A 103 -2.05 -15.20 -5.35
C ILE A 103 -0.76 -15.83 -5.91
N PHE A 104 -0.75 -17.14 -6.17
CA PHE A 104 0.43 -17.85 -6.72
C PHE A 104 0.67 -17.56 -8.21
N ASN A 105 -0.26 -16.86 -8.88
CA ASN A 105 -0.08 -16.36 -10.25
C ASN A 105 0.61 -14.97 -10.30
N LEU A 106 0.89 -14.34 -9.16
CA LEU A 106 1.60 -13.06 -9.08
C LEU A 106 3.10 -13.25 -9.37
N SER A 107 3.48 -13.21 -10.64
CA SER A 107 4.87 -13.39 -11.09
C SER A 107 5.86 -12.30 -10.62
N THR A 108 5.33 -11.20 -10.08
CA THR A 108 6.07 -10.08 -9.49
C THR A 108 6.44 -10.29 -8.02
N LEU A 109 5.75 -11.18 -7.29
CA LEU A 109 6.12 -11.53 -5.92
C LEU A 109 7.51 -12.16 -5.94
N SER A 110 8.46 -11.49 -5.29
CA SER A 110 9.89 -11.76 -5.48
C SER A 110 10.68 -11.82 -4.18
N ASN A 111 10.34 -11.01 -3.17
CA ASN A 111 11.03 -11.07 -1.89
C ASN A 111 10.36 -12.08 -0.95
N TYR A 112 9.17 -11.79 -0.42
CA TYR A 112 8.53 -12.67 0.57
C TYR A 112 7.00 -12.62 0.57
N MET A 113 6.41 -13.74 1.03
CA MET A 113 5.00 -13.95 1.29
C MET A 113 4.91 -14.61 2.66
N ASP A 114 4.33 -13.90 3.63
CA ASP A 114 4.16 -14.39 4.99
C ASP A 114 2.68 -14.42 5.37
N PHE A 115 2.16 -15.64 5.54
CA PHE A 115 0.84 -15.93 6.09
C PHE A 115 0.93 -16.73 7.40
N SER A 116 2.10 -16.73 8.05
CA SER A 116 2.31 -17.47 9.29
C SER A 116 1.41 -16.99 10.43
N HIS A 117 1.22 -17.83 11.44
CA HIS A 117 0.48 -17.50 12.67
C HIS A 117 -0.96 -17.00 12.38
N ASN A 118 -1.74 -17.85 11.72
CA ASN A 118 -3.13 -17.63 11.34
C ASN A 118 -3.94 -18.95 11.52
N TYR A 119 -5.20 -18.99 11.07
CA TYR A 119 -6.07 -20.17 11.09
C TYR A 119 -6.35 -20.75 9.70
N LEU A 120 -5.43 -20.58 8.74
CA LEU A 120 -5.60 -21.03 7.35
C LEU A 120 -5.66 -22.56 7.26
N ILE A 121 -6.57 -23.06 6.42
CA ILE A 121 -6.90 -24.48 6.25
C ILE A 121 -6.77 -24.93 4.79
N GLY A 122 -6.89 -26.24 4.56
CA GLY A 122 -6.90 -26.82 3.22
C GLY A 122 -5.49 -27.08 2.69
N LYS A 123 -5.41 -27.36 1.38
CA LYS A 123 -4.18 -27.81 0.73
C LYS A 123 -3.39 -26.64 0.16
N LEU A 124 -2.07 -26.78 0.13
CA LEU A 124 -1.21 -25.98 -0.73
C LEU A 124 -1.58 -26.25 -2.21
N PRO A 125 -1.93 -25.23 -3.01
CA PRO A 125 -2.30 -25.42 -4.41
C PRO A 125 -1.06 -25.75 -5.26
N SER A 126 -1.25 -26.54 -6.33
CA SER A 126 -0.18 -26.86 -7.28
C SER A 126 0.35 -25.64 -8.03
N ASP A 127 -0.48 -24.59 -8.13
CA ASP A 127 -0.18 -23.30 -8.77
C ASP A 127 1.04 -22.59 -8.16
N ILE A 128 1.46 -22.96 -6.93
CA ILE A 128 2.68 -22.47 -6.28
C ILE A 128 3.94 -22.59 -7.16
N GLY A 129 4.01 -23.61 -8.02
CA GLY A 129 5.13 -23.80 -8.95
C GLY A 129 5.21 -22.77 -10.09
N SER A 130 4.27 -21.83 -10.17
CA SER A 130 4.33 -20.66 -11.06
C SER A 130 5.22 -19.54 -10.53
N MET A 131 5.53 -19.53 -9.22
CA MET A 131 6.28 -18.46 -8.54
C MET A 131 7.81 -18.59 -8.74
N GLN A 132 8.28 -18.39 -9.96
CA GLN A 132 9.70 -18.63 -10.33
C GLN A 132 10.70 -17.59 -9.80
N ASN A 133 10.24 -16.41 -9.35
CA ASN A 133 11.10 -15.29 -8.92
C ASN A 133 11.18 -15.12 -7.40
N PHE A 134 10.55 -16.01 -6.65
CA PHE A 134 10.15 -15.79 -5.27
C PHE A 134 11.11 -16.41 -4.24
N ARG A 135 11.62 -15.60 -3.30
CA ARG A 135 12.71 -16.01 -2.38
C ARG A 135 12.28 -16.61 -1.05
N ALA A 136 11.17 -16.19 -0.43
CA ALA A 136 10.90 -16.58 0.96
C ALA A 136 9.42 -16.83 1.29
N LEU A 137 9.07 -18.10 1.56
CA LEU A 137 7.72 -18.53 1.91
C LEU A 137 7.59 -18.84 3.40
N TYR A 138 6.68 -18.14 4.08
CA TYR A 138 6.36 -18.36 5.49
C TYR A 138 4.87 -18.68 5.64
N LEU A 139 4.58 -19.91 6.07
CA LEU A 139 3.23 -20.47 6.21
C LEU A 139 3.04 -21.19 7.56
N SER A 140 4.00 -21.04 8.47
CA SER A 140 4.05 -21.77 9.73
C SER A 140 2.97 -21.36 10.72
N GLY A 141 2.61 -22.25 11.66
CA GLY A 141 1.61 -21.95 12.68
C GLY A 141 0.22 -21.74 12.08
N ASN A 142 -0.22 -22.65 11.23
CA ASN A 142 -1.53 -22.66 10.57
C ASN A 142 -2.19 -24.04 10.73
N LYS A 143 -3.27 -24.30 9.97
CA LYS A 143 -4.02 -25.56 9.95
C LYS A 143 -4.03 -26.17 8.54
N LEU A 144 -2.98 -25.92 7.75
CA LEU A 144 -2.82 -26.44 6.38
C LEU A 144 -2.68 -27.97 6.42
N SER A 145 -3.24 -28.66 5.43
CA SER A 145 -3.33 -30.12 5.39
C SER A 145 -3.16 -30.69 3.99
N GLY A 146 -3.11 -32.02 3.88
CA GLY A 146 -2.77 -32.69 2.62
C GLY A 146 -1.26 -32.68 2.36
N GLU A 147 -0.86 -32.92 1.11
CA GLU A 147 0.54 -33.15 0.75
C GLU A 147 1.24 -31.86 0.33
N ILE A 148 2.56 -31.79 0.51
CA ILE A 148 3.39 -30.75 -0.10
C ILE A 148 3.37 -30.98 -1.62
N PRO A 149 2.94 -30.02 -2.45
CA PRO A 149 2.80 -30.22 -3.89
C PRO A 149 4.19 -30.35 -4.54
N PRO A 150 4.44 -31.38 -5.36
CA PRO A 150 5.74 -31.54 -6.04
C PRO A 150 6.12 -30.35 -6.94
N THR A 151 5.15 -29.56 -7.41
CA THR A 151 5.37 -28.35 -8.20
C THR A 151 6.10 -27.23 -7.43
N LEU A 152 6.15 -27.28 -6.10
CA LEU A 152 6.98 -26.37 -5.30
C LEU A 152 8.48 -26.46 -5.67
N GLY A 153 8.93 -27.61 -6.20
CA GLY A 153 10.27 -27.79 -6.74
C GLY A 153 10.62 -26.86 -7.92
N ASN A 154 9.61 -26.28 -8.58
CA ASN A 154 9.82 -25.34 -9.70
C ASN A 154 10.26 -23.93 -9.25
N CYS A 155 10.15 -23.60 -7.97
CA CYS A 155 10.49 -22.29 -7.41
C CYS A 155 12.01 -22.12 -7.26
N GLY A 156 12.77 -22.20 -8.35
CA GLY A 156 14.22 -22.42 -8.34
C GLY A 156 15.09 -21.38 -7.62
N VAL A 157 14.56 -20.19 -7.31
CA VAL A 157 15.24 -19.12 -6.55
C VAL A 157 14.77 -19.01 -5.09
N LEU A 158 13.92 -19.92 -4.62
CA LEU A 158 13.44 -19.93 -3.23
C LEU A 158 14.60 -20.27 -2.27
N GLU A 159 14.86 -19.35 -1.34
CA GLU A 159 15.91 -19.42 -0.33
C GLU A 159 15.38 -19.90 1.02
N ASN A 160 14.15 -19.49 1.38
CA ASN A 160 13.55 -19.74 2.69
C ASN A 160 12.19 -20.43 2.55
N LEU A 161 12.00 -21.55 3.22
CA LEU A 161 10.75 -22.31 3.23
C LEU A 161 10.40 -22.77 4.65
N PHE A 162 9.45 -22.08 5.29
CA PHE A 162 8.99 -22.36 6.64
C PHE A 162 7.50 -22.73 6.63
N ILE A 163 7.18 -24.02 6.77
CA ILE A 163 5.80 -24.56 6.82
C ILE A 163 5.55 -25.38 8.10
N HIS A 164 6.41 -25.19 9.11
CA HIS A 164 6.30 -25.89 10.39
C HIS A 164 5.01 -25.58 11.17
N ASN A 165 4.64 -26.41 12.14
CA ASN A 165 3.39 -26.26 12.92
C ASN A 165 2.15 -26.21 12.01
N ASN A 166 1.91 -27.31 11.27
CA ASN A 166 0.75 -27.51 10.39
C ASN A 166 0.31 -29.00 10.43
N PHE A 167 -0.67 -29.38 9.62
CA PHE A 167 -1.17 -30.76 9.48
C PHE A 167 -0.81 -31.38 8.11
N LEU A 168 0.32 -30.99 7.51
CA LEU A 168 0.76 -31.56 6.24
C LEU A 168 1.14 -33.03 6.40
N GLN A 169 0.80 -33.85 5.42
CA GLN A 169 0.95 -35.30 5.44
C GLN A 169 1.56 -35.82 4.13
N GLY A 170 1.65 -37.14 3.99
CA GLY A 170 2.28 -37.77 2.83
C GLY A 170 3.80 -37.75 2.94
N THR A 171 4.48 -37.55 1.82
CA THR A 171 5.95 -37.61 1.71
C THR A 171 6.56 -36.24 1.49
N ILE A 172 7.80 -36.01 1.95
CA ILE A 172 8.59 -34.87 1.47
C ILE A 172 8.86 -35.08 -0.04
N PRO A 173 8.45 -34.16 -0.96
CA PRO A 173 8.62 -34.37 -2.39
C PRO A 173 10.09 -34.35 -2.78
N GLN A 174 10.49 -35.32 -3.61
CA GLN A 174 11.86 -35.39 -4.15
C GLN A 174 12.22 -34.11 -4.92
N SER A 175 11.27 -33.48 -5.61
CA SER A 175 11.48 -32.24 -6.37
C SER A 175 11.87 -31.02 -5.52
N LEU A 176 11.77 -31.08 -4.19
CA LEU A 176 12.38 -30.03 -3.35
C LEU A 176 13.90 -29.97 -3.52
N SER A 177 14.56 -31.04 -4.00
CA SER A 177 15.99 -30.99 -4.36
C SER A 177 16.29 -30.18 -5.62
N ASP A 178 15.28 -29.81 -6.41
CA ASP A 178 15.44 -28.95 -7.60
C ASP A 178 15.53 -27.45 -7.22
N ILE A 179 15.14 -27.09 -5.99
CA ILE A 179 15.23 -25.73 -5.42
C ILE A 179 16.68 -25.45 -4.99
N ARG A 180 17.57 -25.24 -5.97
CA ARG A 180 19.01 -25.14 -5.72
C ARG A 180 19.43 -23.94 -4.86
N ALA A 181 18.60 -22.91 -4.77
CA ALA A 181 18.86 -21.73 -3.94
C ALA A 181 18.50 -21.90 -2.45
N LEU A 182 17.88 -23.04 -2.06
CA LEU A 182 17.32 -23.21 -0.73
C LEU A 182 18.40 -23.21 0.36
N GLN A 183 18.28 -22.28 1.29
CA GLN A 183 19.17 -22.07 2.44
C GLN A 183 18.55 -22.55 3.74
N ASN A 184 17.25 -22.30 3.95
CA ASN A 184 16.55 -22.63 5.19
C ASN A 184 15.26 -23.40 4.90
N LEU A 185 15.14 -24.62 5.45
CA LEU A 185 13.98 -25.48 5.31
C LEU A 185 13.46 -25.94 6.68
N ASP A 186 12.27 -25.49 7.07
CA ASP A 186 11.58 -25.96 8.27
C ASP A 186 10.22 -26.59 7.92
N LEU A 187 10.15 -27.91 8.07
CA LEU A 187 8.96 -28.74 7.92
C LEU A 187 8.56 -29.39 9.25
N SER A 188 9.10 -28.94 10.37
CA SER A 188 8.87 -29.56 11.68
C SER A 188 7.42 -29.46 12.15
N HIS A 189 7.03 -30.27 13.13
CA HIS A 189 5.67 -30.28 13.70
C HIS A 189 4.58 -30.38 12.61
N ASN A 190 4.67 -31.44 11.83
CA ASN A 190 3.71 -31.82 10.79
C ASN A 190 3.43 -33.32 10.89
N ASN A 191 2.60 -33.84 9.98
CA ASN A 191 2.25 -35.26 9.89
C ASN A 191 2.94 -35.96 8.70
N LEU A 192 4.10 -35.45 8.26
CA LEU A 192 4.87 -36.02 7.16
C LEU A 192 5.39 -37.41 7.52
N SER A 193 5.54 -38.25 6.52
CA SER A 193 5.87 -39.68 6.64
C SER A 193 6.77 -40.14 5.48
N ARG A 194 7.18 -41.41 5.51
CA ARG A 194 8.10 -42.04 4.54
C ARG A 194 9.55 -41.52 4.65
N PRO A 195 10.50 -42.14 3.93
CA PRO A 195 11.90 -41.75 4.06
C PRO A 195 12.20 -40.38 3.49
N ILE A 196 13.15 -39.72 4.15
CA ILE A 196 13.77 -38.48 3.68
C ILE A 196 14.37 -38.74 2.28
N PRO A 197 13.95 -38.02 1.23
CA PRO A 197 14.49 -38.21 -0.12
C PRO A 197 16.00 -37.99 -0.14
N GLN A 198 16.75 -39.00 -0.61
CA GLN A 198 18.22 -38.96 -0.61
C GLN A 198 18.79 -37.79 -1.44
N LEU A 199 18.04 -37.29 -2.43
CA LEU A 199 18.43 -36.15 -3.25
C LEU A 199 18.34 -34.80 -2.53
N LEU A 200 17.66 -34.70 -1.38
CA LEU A 200 17.74 -33.48 -0.53
C LEU A 200 19.17 -33.23 -0.05
N ALA A 201 20.00 -34.26 0.04
CA ALA A 201 21.42 -34.11 0.36
C ALA A 201 22.24 -33.47 -0.79
N ASN A 202 21.64 -33.15 -1.94
CA ASN A 202 22.27 -32.38 -3.01
C ASN A 202 21.96 -30.87 -2.93
N LEU A 203 21.28 -30.40 -1.88
CA LEU A 203 21.03 -28.98 -1.65
C LEU A 203 22.26 -28.31 -1.02
N TYR A 204 23.27 -28.01 -1.85
CA TYR A 204 24.59 -27.52 -1.43
C TYR A 204 24.58 -26.17 -0.68
N PHE A 205 23.51 -25.38 -0.80
CA PHE A 205 23.36 -24.09 -0.11
C PHE A 205 22.53 -24.19 1.18
N LEU A 206 21.99 -25.38 1.51
CA LEU A 206 21.14 -25.56 2.68
C LEU A 206 21.98 -25.43 3.96
N ALA A 207 21.72 -24.38 4.73
CA ALA A 207 22.39 -24.03 5.98
C ALA A 207 21.57 -24.44 7.22
N TYR A 208 20.27 -24.65 7.07
CA TYR A 208 19.35 -25.08 8.14
C TYR A 208 18.29 -26.04 7.61
N LEU A 209 18.13 -27.19 8.27
CA LEU A 209 17.13 -28.20 7.95
C LEU A 209 16.46 -28.75 9.22
N ASN A 210 15.19 -28.42 9.42
CA ASN A 210 14.41 -28.96 10.54
C ASN A 210 13.23 -29.80 10.04
N LEU A 211 13.29 -31.09 10.32
CA LEU A 211 12.27 -32.09 10.01
C LEU A 211 11.69 -32.73 11.28
N SER A 212 11.99 -32.17 12.46
CA SER A 212 11.59 -32.73 13.75
C SER A 212 10.06 -32.81 13.94
N PHE A 213 9.61 -33.69 14.84
CA PHE A 213 8.20 -33.89 15.19
C PHE A 213 7.32 -34.17 13.96
N ASN A 214 7.73 -35.20 13.20
CA ASN A 214 7.01 -35.80 12.10
C ASN A 214 6.99 -37.35 12.28
N HIS A 215 6.49 -38.08 11.28
CA HIS A 215 6.40 -39.55 11.24
C HIS A 215 7.35 -40.15 10.18
N LEU A 216 8.51 -39.53 9.95
CA LEU A 216 9.49 -39.98 8.96
C LEU A 216 10.14 -41.30 9.38
N ASP A 217 10.45 -42.15 8.39
CA ASP A 217 11.00 -43.50 8.61
C ASP A 217 12.24 -43.82 7.74
N GLY A 218 12.98 -44.88 8.09
CA GLY A 218 14.10 -45.36 7.29
C GLY A 218 15.41 -44.57 7.43
N VAL A 219 16.28 -44.70 6.41
CA VAL A 219 17.68 -44.27 6.48
C VAL A 219 17.83 -42.76 6.32
N VAL A 220 18.44 -42.10 7.30
CA VAL A 220 18.86 -40.70 7.19
C VAL A 220 20.03 -40.58 6.20
N PRO A 221 19.99 -39.65 5.22
CA PRO A 221 21.13 -39.39 4.33
C PRO A 221 22.40 -38.98 5.11
N THR A 222 23.57 -39.10 4.50
CA THR A 222 24.87 -38.87 5.17
C THR A 222 25.78 -37.87 4.45
N LYS A 223 25.24 -37.08 3.52
CA LYS A 223 26.00 -36.12 2.70
C LYS A 223 25.60 -34.67 2.99
N GLU A 224 26.53 -33.76 2.67
CA GLU A 224 26.38 -32.29 2.75
C GLU A 224 25.79 -31.83 4.11
N ILE A 225 24.61 -31.21 4.09
CA ILE A 225 23.89 -30.73 5.28
C ILE A 225 23.67 -31.84 6.33
N PHE A 226 23.45 -33.08 5.91
CA PHE A 226 23.25 -34.20 6.85
C PHE A 226 24.53 -34.66 7.57
N ASN A 227 25.70 -34.13 7.18
CA ASN A 227 26.96 -34.32 7.90
C ASN A 227 27.19 -33.25 9.01
N HIS A 228 26.28 -32.28 9.15
CA HIS A 228 26.41 -31.15 10.08
C HIS A 228 25.32 -31.20 11.17
N ALA A 229 25.59 -31.92 12.26
CA ALA A 229 24.62 -32.17 13.33
C ALA A 229 24.01 -30.91 13.97
N THR A 230 24.70 -29.76 13.95
CA THR A 230 24.19 -28.48 14.47
C THR A 230 23.24 -27.76 13.53
N ALA A 231 23.25 -28.11 12.24
CA ALA A 231 22.44 -27.50 11.19
C ALA A 231 21.17 -28.31 10.86
N ILE A 232 21.05 -29.52 11.43
CA ILE A 232 19.90 -30.42 11.21
C ILE A 232 19.17 -30.79 12.50
N SER A 233 17.84 -30.85 12.44
CA SER A 233 17.00 -31.35 13.55
C SER A 233 16.02 -32.40 13.06
N LEU A 234 16.13 -33.61 13.61
CA LEU A 234 15.34 -34.79 13.25
C LEU A 234 14.54 -35.38 14.43
N LEU A 235 14.54 -34.70 15.58
CA LEU A 235 13.93 -35.15 16.84
C LEU A 235 12.47 -35.60 16.67
N GLY A 236 11.99 -36.53 17.49
CA GLY A 236 10.59 -36.99 17.46
C GLY A 236 10.20 -37.93 16.30
N ASN A 237 11.05 -38.11 15.28
CA ASN A 237 10.80 -39.07 14.20
C ASN A 237 11.25 -40.48 14.60
N HIS A 238 10.38 -41.25 15.25
CA HIS A 238 10.72 -42.57 15.81
C HIS A 238 11.05 -43.66 14.77
N GLY A 239 10.73 -43.45 13.49
CA GLY A 239 11.03 -44.41 12.42
C GLY A 239 12.42 -44.26 11.79
N LEU A 240 13.16 -43.19 12.09
CA LEU A 240 14.47 -42.91 11.48
C LEU A 240 15.59 -43.76 12.07
N CYS A 241 16.56 -44.10 11.21
CA CYS A 241 17.72 -44.91 11.56
C CYS A 241 18.96 -44.50 10.74
N GLY A 242 20.15 -44.89 11.18
CA GLY A 242 21.41 -44.57 10.50
C GLY A 242 21.82 -43.11 10.69
N GLY A 243 22.30 -42.45 9.62
CA GLY A 243 22.87 -41.09 9.71
C GLY A 243 24.28 -41.06 10.31
N ILE A 244 24.74 -39.86 10.68
CA ILE A 244 26.02 -39.65 11.40
C ILE A 244 25.89 -39.97 12.90
N PRO A 245 26.96 -40.41 13.59
CA PRO A 245 26.90 -40.82 15.01
C PRO A 245 26.32 -39.77 15.96
N GLU A 246 26.57 -38.48 15.68
CA GLU A 246 26.15 -37.33 16.47
C GLU A 246 24.62 -37.18 16.56
N LEU A 247 23.86 -37.81 15.65
CA LEU A 247 22.40 -37.82 15.67
C LEU A 247 21.80 -38.84 16.65
N HIS A 248 22.62 -39.74 17.20
CA HIS A 248 22.22 -40.75 18.19
C HIS A 248 21.05 -41.65 17.76
N LEU A 249 20.88 -41.87 16.46
CA LEU A 249 19.82 -42.71 15.88
C LEU A 249 20.14 -44.20 15.95
N PRO A 250 19.12 -45.08 15.99
CA PRO A 250 19.32 -46.53 15.99
C PRO A 250 19.90 -47.02 14.66
N ALA A 251 20.60 -48.17 14.69
CA ALA A 251 21.04 -48.85 13.48
C ALA A 251 19.84 -49.41 12.69
N CYS A 252 19.86 -49.25 11.36
CA CYS A 252 18.76 -49.72 10.51
C CYS A 252 18.63 -51.26 10.50
N PRO A 253 17.40 -51.82 10.46
CA PRO A 253 17.19 -53.25 10.31
C PRO A 253 17.78 -53.80 9.01
N LYS A 254 18.56 -54.89 9.10
CA LYS A 254 19.08 -55.62 7.93
C LYS A 254 18.00 -56.58 7.41
N ASN A 255 17.15 -56.10 6.50
CA ASN A 255 16.06 -56.93 5.96
C ASN A 255 16.52 -57.81 4.79
N SER A 256 16.27 -59.11 4.93
CA SER A 256 16.36 -60.11 3.86
C SER A 256 15.22 -59.96 2.85
N SER A 257 15.58 -59.87 1.57
CA SER A 257 14.83 -60.28 0.36
C SER A 257 13.28 -60.25 0.36
N GLU A 258 12.76 -59.37 -0.50
CA GLU A 258 11.68 -59.62 -1.47
C GLU A 258 10.37 -60.32 -1.04
N LYS A 259 9.24 -59.65 -1.37
CA LYS A 259 8.35 -60.17 -2.43
C LYS A 259 7.94 -59.06 -3.39
N SER A 260 8.27 -59.24 -4.67
CA SER A 260 7.72 -58.44 -5.76
C SER A 260 6.34 -58.95 -6.17
N GLY A 261 5.53 -58.08 -6.77
CA GLY A 261 4.23 -58.42 -7.33
C GLY A 261 3.85 -57.39 -8.39
N GLY A 262 4.33 -57.58 -9.62
CA GLY A 262 4.02 -56.69 -10.73
C GLY A 262 3.23 -57.39 -11.83
N ARG A 263 2.28 -56.68 -12.46
CA ARG A 263 2.34 -56.33 -13.89
C ARG A 263 1.14 -55.49 -14.36
N SER A 264 1.32 -54.84 -15.50
CA SER A 264 0.46 -53.85 -16.13
C SER A 264 -0.26 -54.37 -17.39
N HIS A 265 -1.13 -53.49 -17.92
CA HIS A 265 -1.75 -53.46 -19.27
C HIS A 265 -3.12 -54.12 -19.47
N LEU A 266 -4.13 -53.29 -19.80
CA LEU A 266 -4.42 -53.00 -21.21
C LEU A 266 -5.07 -51.62 -21.42
N VAL A 267 -5.06 -51.14 -22.67
CA VAL A 267 -5.49 -49.81 -23.13
C VAL A 267 -6.49 -49.99 -24.26
N ARG A 268 -7.53 -49.12 -24.37
CA ARG A 268 -7.94 -48.40 -25.62
C ARG A 268 -9.33 -47.71 -25.55
N VAL A 269 -9.36 -46.43 -25.98
CA VAL A 269 -10.32 -45.82 -26.97
C VAL A 269 -11.82 -45.82 -26.56
N VAL A 270 -12.58 -44.70 -26.47
CA VAL A 270 -12.79 -43.62 -27.46
C VAL A 270 -13.11 -42.25 -26.79
N ILE A 271 -12.40 -41.19 -27.18
CA ILE A 271 -12.89 -39.79 -27.35
C ILE A 271 -12.10 -39.31 -28.59
N PRO A 272 -12.70 -38.90 -29.74
CA PRO A 272 -13.49 -37.65 -29.86
C PRO A 272 -14.48 -37.54 -31.05
N ILE A 273 -15.81 -37.42 -30.86
CA ILE A 273 -16.74 -37.09 -31.97
C ILE A 273 -17.77 -35.97 -31.66
N ILE A 274 -18.02 -35.60 -30.39
CA ILE A 274 -19.17 -34.71 -30.04
C ILE A 274 -18.79 -33.22 -29.89
N THR A 275 -17.50 -32.85 -29.96
CA THR A 275 -17.03 -31.45 -29.81
C THR A 275 -16.92 -30.65 -31.11
N ALA A 276 -17.29 -31.22 -32.27
CA ALA A 276 -17.08 -30.60 -33.58
C ALA A 276 -18.31 -29.89 -34.20
N ILE A 277 -19.51 -30.00 -33.61
CA ILE A 277 -20.77 -29.54 -34.24
C ILE A 277 -21.37 -28.28 -33.59
N SER A 278 -21.04 -27.96 -32.33
CA SER A 278 -21.58 -26.76 -31.66
C SER A 278 -20.84 -25.45 -32.00
N CYS A 279 -19.63 -25.51 -32.55
CA CYS A 279 -18.83 -24.32 -32.85
C CYS A 279 -19.10 -23.71 -34.24
N LEU A 280 -19.73 -24.44 -35.16
CA LEU A 280 -19.96 -23.96 -36.54
C LEU A 280 -21.24 -23.12 -36.71
N THR A 281 -22.20 -23.22 -35.79
CA THR A 281 -23.46 -22.46 -35.84
C THR A 281 -23.36 -21.06 -35.21
N LEU A 282 -22.48 -20.88 -34.22
CA LEU A 282 -22.26 -19.58 -33.57
C LEU A 282 -21.41 -18.61 -34.42
N ILE A 283 -20.51 -19.14 -35.25
CA ILE A 283 -19.63 -18.31 -36.11
C ILE A 283 -20.40 -17.72 -37.31
N LEU A 284 -21.43 -18.42 -37.83
CA LEU A 284 -22.25 -17.94 -38.95
C LEU A 284 -23.28 -16.85 -38.56
N LEU A 285 -23.65 -16.75 -37.28
CA LEU A 285 -24.46 -15.64 -36.76
C LEU A 285 -23.64 -14.36 -36.52
N PHE A 286 -22.34 -14.48 -36.24
CA PHE A 286 -21.48 -13.36 -35.89
C PHE A 286 -21.06 -12.50 -37.10
N VAL A 287 -21.04 -13.09 -38.31
CA VAL A 287 -20.65 -12.39 -39.55
C VAL A 287 -21.78 -11.52 -40.13
N PHE A 288 -23.05 -11.87 -39.89
CA PHE A 288 -24.20 -11.15 -40.45
C PHE A 288 -24.44 -9.76 -39.81
N LEU A 289 -24.03 -9.56 -38.56
CA LEU A 289 -24.25 -8.30 -37.83
C LEU A 289 -23.12 -7.28 -37.94
N TYR A 290 -21.98 -7.63 -38.57
CA TYR A 290 -20.78 -6.77 -38.56
C TYR A 290 -20.66 -5.84 -39.79
N TRP A 291 -21.56 -5.90 -40.79
CA TRP A 291 -21.37 -5.23 -42.10
C TRP A 291 -22.51 -4.28 -42.55
N LYS A 292 -23.02 -3.41 -41.65
CA LYS A 292 -23.72 -2.16 -42.06
C LYS A 292 -23.21 -0.88 -41.38
N GLN A 293 -22.08 -0.44 -41.94
CA GLN A 293 -21.57 0.93 -42.17
C GLN A 293 -22.15 2.17 -41.43
N LYS A 294 -21.19 2.92 -40.88
CA LYS A 294 -21.07 4.37 -40.57
C LYS A 294 -21.66 5.36 -41.63
N PRO A 295 -21.94 6.65 -41.30
CA PRO A 295 -20.93 7.70 -41.00
C PRO A 295 -21.29 8.66 -39.81
N ARG A 296 -20.34 9.31 -39.10
CA ARG A 296 -19.82 10.72 -39.27
C ARG A 296 -20.89 11.71 -39.79
N LYS A 297 -21.10 12.93 -39.27
CA LYS A 297 -20.38 13.88 -38.38
C LYS A 297 -21.46 14.71 -37.59
N ASP A 298 -21.26 15.75 -36.77
CA ASP A 298 -20.12 16.65 -36.45
C ASP A 298 -20.24 17.32 -35.05
N THR A 299 -19.28 18.20 -34.72
CA THR A 299 -19.15 19.11 -33.55
C THR A 299 -20.25 20.20 -33.42
N THR A 300 -20.62 20.62 -32.19
CA THR A 300 -20.46 22.01 -31.62
C THR A 300 -21.12 22.16 -30.25
N SER A 301 -20.35 22.60 -29.25
CA SER A 301 -20.82 23.12 -27.96
C SER A 301 -20.58 24.64 -27.89
N PRO A 302 -21.51 25.47 -27.38
CA PRO A 302 -21.23 26.87 -27.07
C PRO A 302 -20.59 27.03 -25.70
N ALA A 303 -19.56 27.87 -25.63
CA ALA A 303 -18.90 28.23 -24.39
C ALA A 303 -19.74 29.20 -23.53
N SER A 304 -19.56 29.07 -22.21
CA SER A 304 -19.33 30.13 -21.22
C SER A 304 -19.98 31.52 -21.38
N SER A 305 -20.52 32.02 -20.27
CA SER A 305 -20.23 33.39 -19.82
C SER A 305 -19.65 33.35 -18.40
N LEU A 306 -18.41 33.81 -18.29
CA LEU A 306 -17.75 34.17 -17.04
C LEU A 306 -17.79 35.69 -16.95
N ASP A 307 -18.56 36.24 -16.03
CA ASP A 307 -18.22 37.52 -15.41
C ASP A 307 -18.81 37.59 -13.98
N ASP A 308 -18.35 38.56 -13.18
CA ASP A 308 -18.80 38.85 -11.79
C ASP A 308 -18.48 37.82 -10.67
N LYS A 309 -17.39 37.04 -10.78
CA LYS A 309 -17.11 35.96 -9.80
C LYS A 309 -16.40 36.35 -8.48
N TYR A 310 -15.91 37.59 -8.32
CA TYR A 310 -15.18 38.02 -7.11
C TYR A 310 -15.56 39.44 -6.66
N PRO A 311 -16.47 39.63 -5.69
CA PRO A 311 -16.73 40.94 -5.12
C PRO A 311 -15.48 41.44 -4.38
N LYS A 312 -14.92 42.56 -4.85
CA LYS A 312 -13.78 43.22 -4.19
C LYS A 312 -14.21 43.71 -2.82
N VAL A 313 -13.53 43.23 -1.78
CA VAL A 313 -13.77 43.63 -0.38
C VAL A 313 -12.73 44.68 0.04
N SER A 314 -13.21 45.71 0.73
CA SER A 314 -12.40 46.82 1.24
C SER A 314 -11.73 46.52 2.59
N TYR A 315 -10.70 47.29 2.94
CA TYR A 315 -10.07 47.21 4.27
C TYR A 315 -11.10 47.45 5.40
N ARG A 316 -12.01 48.44 5.23
CA ARG A 316 -13.07 48.74 6.20
C ARG A 316 -13.97 47.53 6.45
N GLU A 317 -14.46 46.88 5.39
CA GLU A 317 -15.34 45.70 5.51
C GLU A 317 -14.62 44.53 6.22
N LEU A 318 -13.31 44.34 6.00
CA LEU A 318 -12.54 43.32 6.75
C LEU A 318 -12.32 43.69 8.21
N ALA A 319 -12.03 44.96 8.50
CA ALA A 319 -11.89 45.44 9.87
C ALA A 319 -13.21 45.29 10.65
N GLU A 320 -14.35 45.67 10.05
CA GLU A 320 -15.69 45.48 10.64
C GLU A 320 -16.02 43.98 10.82
N ALA A 321 -15.73 43.15 9.82
CA ALA A 321 -16.02 41.71 9.86
C ALA A 321 -15.18 40.91 10.87
N THR A 322 -14.04 41.44 11.32
CA THR A 322 -13.08 40.76 12.22
C THR A 322 -12.95 41.44 13.60
N ASP A 323 -13.81 42.39 13.91
CA ASP A 323 -13.75 43.22 15.12
C ASP A 323 -12.37 43.90 15.28
N GLY A 324 -11.97 44.66 14.26
CA GLY A 324 -10.69 45.37 14.20
C GLY A 324 -9.45 44.48 14.15
N PHE A 325 -9.59 43.24 13.64
CA PHE A 325 -8.57 42.19 13.73
C PHE A 325 -8.20 41.82 15.20
N SER A 326 -9.21 41.78 16.07
CA SER A 326 -9.05 41.43 17.49
C SER A 326 -8.37 40.06 17.69
N THR A 327 -7.58 39.95 18.76
CA THR A 327 -6.96 38.68 19.19
C THR A 327 -7.98 37.63 19.61
N THR A 328 -9.20 38.00 19.98
CA THR A 328 -10.29 37.05 20.25
C THR A 328 -10.76 36.31 19.00
N ASN A 329 -10.53 36.88 17.82
CA ASN A 329 -10.85 36.31 16.52
C ASN A 329 -9.63 35.65 15.85
N LEU A 330 -8.45 35.65 16.48
CA LEU A 330 -7.24 35.06 15.91
C LEU A 330 -7.34 33.53 15.90
N VAL A 331 -7.32 32.93 14.71
CA VAL A 331 -7.34 31.48 14.49
C VAL A 331 -5.92 30.90 14.56
N GLY A 332 -4.94 31.62 14.00
CA GLY A 332 -3.55 31.20 14.02
C GLY A 332 -2.59 32.20 13.38
N THR A 333 -1.30 32.06 13.67
CA THR A 333 -0.24 32.93 13.17
C THR A 333 0.83 32.08 12.48
N GLY A 334 1.00 32.30 11.17
CA GLY A 334 2.06 31.71 10.36
C GLY A 334 3.24 32.67 10.16
N ARG A 335 4.27 32.20 9.45
CA ARG A 335 5.53 32.96 9.24
C ARG A 335 5.35 34.32 8.55
N TYR A 336 4.37 34.44 7.65
CA TYR A 336 4.16 35.64 6.82
C TYR A 336 2.78 36.30 7.03
N SER A 337 1.90 35.70 7.83
CA SER A 337 0.49 36.09 7.91
C SER A 337 -0.18 35.61 9.19
N SER A 338 -1.19 36.36 9.65
CA SER A 338 -2.12 35.94 10.70
C SER A 338 -3.50 35.68 10.11
N VAL A 339 -4.21 34.67 10.60
CA VAL A 339 -5.56 34.29 10.14
C VAL A 339 -6.58 34.64 11.20
N TYR A 340 -7.59 35.42 10.84
CA TYR A 340 -8.68 35.84 11.71
C TYR A 340 -10.01 35.24 11.25
N LYS A 341 -10.85 34.81 12.19
CA LYS A 341 -12.25 34.49 11.94
C LYS A 341 -13.03 35.79 11.79
N GLY A 342 -13.94 35.84 10.83
CA GLY A 342 -14.84 36.98 10.67
C GLY A 342 -16.20 36.58 10.10
N SER A 343 -17.10 37.56 9.99
CA SER A 343 -18.40 37.40 9.34
C SER A 343 -18.66 38.55 8.39
N LEU A 344 -18.78 38.26 7.09
CA LEU A 344 -19.05 39.28 6.08
C LEU A 344 -20.56 39.59 6.04
N LEU A 345 -20.91 40.87 6.19
CA LEU A 345 -22.29 41.39 6.21
C LEU A 345 -23.17 40.95 5.03
N ARG A 346 -22.57 40.60 3.88
CA ARG A 346 -23.29 40.18 2.67
C ARG A 346 -23.59 38.67 2.60
N GLY A 347 -23.14 37.86 3.56
CA GLY A 347 -23.16 36.40 3.42
C GLY A 347 -23.60 35.56 4.63
N ASN A 348 -23.63 36.10 5.85
CA ASN A 348 -23.88 35.37 7.12
C ASN A 348 -22.96 34.15 7.41
N ALA A 349 -22.13 33.70 6.47
CA ALA A 349 -21.16 32.64 6.64
C ALA A 349 -19.89 33.17 7.32
N ALA A 350 -19.32 32.34 8.22
CA ALA A 350 -18.01 32.61 8.79
C ALA A 350 -16.92 32.51 7.70
N VAL A 351 -15.96 33.43 7.75
CA VAL A 351 -14.82 33.49 6.83
C VAL A 351 -13.50 33.46 7.59
N ALA A 352 -12.45 32.96 6.93
CA ALA A 352 -11.07 33.06 7.39
C ALA A 352 -10.36 34.16 6.60
N VAL A 353 -9.91 35.21 7.30
CA VAL A 353 -9.21 36.38 6.74
C VAL A 353 -7.72 36.25 7.04
N LYS A 354 -6.93 35.85 6.03
CA LYS A 354 -5.46 35.71 6.10
C LYS A 354 -4.83 37.06 5.77
N VAL A 355 -4.37 37.78 6.80
CA VAL A 355 -3.72 39.10 6.70
C VAL A 355 -2.20 38.94 6.65
N PHE A 356 -1.54 39.57 5.68
CA PHE A 356 -0.09 39.42 5.47
C PHE A 356 0.71 40.48 6.22
N ASN A 357 1.73 40.05 6.96
CA ASN A 357 2.67 40.95 7.61
C ASN A 357 3.70 41.47 6.59
N LEU A 358 3.41 42.60 5.95
CA LEU A 358 4.23 43.16 4.88
C LEU A 358 5.61 43.67 5.35
N GLN A 359 5.83 43.82 6.66
CA GLN A 359 7.16 44.13 7.22
C GLN A 359 8.10 42.90 7.17
N GLN A 360 7.55 41.68 7.10
CA GLN A 360 8.33 40.45 7.06
C GLN A 360 8.91 40.21 5.66
N LEU A 361 10.24 40.07 5.59
CA LEU A 361 10.94 39.79 4.33
C LEU A 361 10.39 38.50 3.69
N GLY A 362 9.81 38.64 2.50
CA GLY A 362 9.21 37.55 1.73
C GLY A 362 7.68 37.49 1.75
N ALA A 363 6.99 38.21 2.64
CA ALA A 363 5.52 38.16 2.74
C ALA A 363 4.80 38.57 1.45
N ILE A 364 5.28 39.62 0.75
CA ILE A 364 4.75 40.03 -0.56
C ILE A 364 4.91 38.92 -1.61
N LYS A 365 6.04 38.19 -1.60
CA LYS A 365 6.26 37.07 -2.54
C LYS A 365 5.32 35.90 -2.23
N SER A 366 5.08 35.62 -0.95
CA SER A 366 4.09 34.62 -0.51
C SER A 366 2.68 34.98 -0.95
N PHE A 367 2.27 36.26 -0.77
CA PHE A 367 0.97 36.75 -1.21
C PHE A 367 0.78 36.61 -2.73
N VAL A 368 1.78 36.97 -3.53
CA VAL A 368 1.71 36.87 -5.00
C VAL A 368 1.65 35.40 -5.44
N ALA A 369 2.50 34.52 -4.90
CA ALA A 369 2.48 33.09 -5.22
C ALA A 369 1.12 32.44 -4.90
N GLU A 370 0.55 32.77 -3.73
CA GLU A 370 -0.75 32.26 -3.32
C GLU A 370 -1.90 32.83 -4.19
N CYS A 371 -1.85 34.11 -4.58
CA CYS A 371 -2.76 34.68 -5.58
C CYS A 371 -2.68 33.97 -6.94
N ASP A 372 -1.46 33.73 -7.45
CA ASP A 372 -1.25 33.11 -8.75
C ASP A 372 -1.74 31.67 -8.78
N ALA A 373 -1.52 30.91 -7.70
CA ALA A 373 -2.05 29.55 -7.54
C ALA A 373 -3.59 29.55 -7.42
N LEU A 374 -4.14 30.31 -6.47
CA LEU A 374 -5.59 30.37 -6.17
C LEU A 374 -6.44 30.96 -7.31
N ARG A 375 -5.83 31.65 -8.27
CA ARG A 375 -6.49 32.05 -9.53
C ARG A 375 -6.85 30.84 -10.38
N ILE A 376 -5.96 29.84 -10.46
CA ILE A 376 -6.01 28.73 -11.41
C ILE A 376 -6.66 27.49 -10.80
N ILE A 377 -6.26 27.12 -9.57
CA ILE A 377 -6.69 25.85 -8.95
C ILE A 377 -8.16 25.88 -8.52
N ARG A 378 -8.90 24.81 -8.86
CA ARG A 378 -10.30 24.59 -8.46
C ARG A 378 -10.54 23.09 -8.27
N HIS A 379 -10.58 22.64 -7.02
CA HIS A 379 -10.89 21.26 -6.65
C HIS A 379 -11.75 21.23 -5.38
N ARG A 380 -12.46 20.12 -5.14
CA ARG A 380 -13.30 19.96 -3.93
C ARG A 380 -12.51 19.84 -2.63
N ASN A 381 -11.27 19.37 -2.72
CA ASN A 381 -10.32 19.17 -1.62
C ASN A 381 -9.18 20.22 -1.60
N LEU A 382 -9.37 21.38 -2.23
CA LEU A 382 -8.43 22.50 -2.15
C LEU A 382 -9.16 23.71 -1.55
N VAL A 383 -8.53 24.41 -0.60
CA VAL A 383 -9.15 25.56 0.10
C VAL A 383 -9.56 26.64 -0.90
N LYS A 384 -10.86 26.96 -0.90
CA LYS A 384 -11.49 27.86 -1.87
C LYS A 384 -11.40 29.32 -1.41
N ILE A 385 -10.73 30.15 -2.24
CA ILE A 385 -10.73 31.61 -2.08
C ILE A 385 -12.12 32.20 -2.39
N ILE A 386 -12.62 33.03 -1.47
CA ILE A 386 -13.84 33.84 -1.62
C ILE A 386 -13.52 35.16 -2.31
N THR A 387 -12.48 35.87 -1.86
CA THR A 387 -12.03 37.16 -2.42
C THR A 387 -10.64 37.55 -1.88
N LEU A 388 -10.10 38.69 -2.33
CA LEU A 388 -8.87 39.30 -1.82
C LEU A 388 -9.05 40.80 -1.57
N CYS A 389 -8.22 41.33 -0.68
CA CYS A 389 -8.04 42.76 -0.48
C CYS A 389 -6.57 43.13 -0.74
N SER A 390 -6.33 44.09 -1.63
CA SER A 390 -5.03 44.78 -1.77
C SER A 390 -5.33 46.27 -1.81
N SER A 391 -5.13 46.93 -0.68
CA SER A 391 -5.61 48.28 -0.38
C SER A 391 -4.62 48.99 0.55
N VAL A 392 -5.08 50.03 1.25
CA VAL A 392 -4.35 50.66 2.36
C VAL A 392 -5.18 50.63 3.64
N ASP A 393 -4.51 50.64 4.80
CA ASP A 393 -5.14 50.77 6.11
C ASP A 393 -5.67 52.21 6.37
N PHE A 394 -6.32 52.43 7.51
CA PHE A 394 -6.79 53.78 7.91
C PHE A 394 -5.65 54.80 8.18
N ARG A 395 -4.38 54.38 8.12
CA ARG A 395 -3.18 55.21 8.32
C ARG A 395 -2.42 55.45 7.00
N GLY A 396 -2.87 54.85 5.90
CA GLY A 396 -2.24 54.95 4.57
C GLY A 396 -1.13 53.95 4.28
N HIS A 397 -0.92 52.92 5.12
CA HIS A 397 0.04 51.85 4.82
C HIS A 397 -0.57 50.78 3.93
N ASP A 398 0.25 50.17 3.07
CA ASP A 398 -0.13 49.00 2.27
C ASP A 398 -0.75 47.89 3.13
N PHE A 399 -1.90 47.37 2.69
CA PHE A 399 -2.61 46.26 3.32
C PHE A 399 -2.92 45.17 2.29
N LYS A 400 -2.64 43.91 2.63
CA LYS A 400 -2.94 42.75 1.78
C LYS A 400 -3.53 41.61 2.60
N ALA A 401 -4.66 41.08 2.15
CA ALA A 401 -5.33 39.95 2.76
C ALA A 401 -6.02 39.05 1.72
N LEU A 402 -6.14 37.78 2.05
CA LEU A 402 -6.94 36.78 1.32
C LEU A 402 -8.09 36.32 2.21
N VAL A 403 -9.26 36.07 1.60
CA VAL A 403 -10.47 35.66 2.32
C VAL A 403 -10.90 34.29 1.81
N PHE A 404 -11.08 33.35 2.74
CA PHE A 404 -11.44 31.96 2.48
C PHE A 404 -12.70 31.57 3.25
N GLU A 405 -13.32 30.45 2.85
CA GLU A 405 -14.36 29.79 3.63
C GLU A 405 -13.76 29.29 4.96
N PHE A 406 -14.47 29.51 6.09
CA PHE A 406 -13.97 29.11 7.41
C PHE A 406 -14.17 27.61 7.65
N MET A 407 -13.09 26.90 7.95
CA MET A 407 -13.08 25.47 8.22
C MET A 407 -13.26 25.22 9.74
N PRO A 408 -14.43 24.75 10.20
CA PRO A 408 -14.77 24.76 11.64
C PRO A 408 -14.02 23.70 12.46
N ASN A 409 -13.53 22.62 11.85
CA ASN A 409 -12.81 21.56 12.53
C ASN A 409 -11.28 21.79 12.55
N GLY A 410 -10.80 22.98 12.17
CA GLY A 410 -9.39 23.37 12.29
C GLY A 410 -8.46 22.64 11.32
N SER A 411 -7.18 22.53 11.70
CA SER A 411 -6.16 21.81 10.93
C SER A 411 -5.99 20.36 11.38
N LEU A 412 -5.59 19.47 10.46
CA LEU A 412 -5.30 18.07 10.75
C LEU A 412 -4.21 17.92 11.83
N GLU A 413 -3.27 18.85 11.92
CA GLU A 413 -2.26 18.89 12.98
C GLU A 413 -2.85 18.94 14.40
N GLU A 414 -3.99 19.60 14.60
CA GLU A 414 -4.67 19.68 15.90
C GLU A 414 -5.31 18.34 16.31
N TRP A 415 -5.71 17.51 15.34
CA TRP A 415 -6.31 16.19 15.56
C TRP A 415 -5.29 15.06 15.68
N LEU A 416 -4.09 15.24 15.11
CA LEU A 416 -2.98 14.28 15.22
C LEU A 416 -2.18 14.49 16.51
N ASN A 417 -1.95 15.74 16.91
CA ASN A 417 -1.33 16.03 18.19
C ASN A 417 -2.31 15.76 19.33
N LEU A 418 -2.14 14.62 20.00
CA LEU A 418 -2.91 14.20 21.18
C LEU A 418 -2.88 15.25 22.31
N ARG A 419 -3.75 16.26 22.22
CA ARG A 419 -4.08 17.13 23.33
C ARG A 419 -5.15 16.43 24.16
N ILE A 420 -4.76 15.99 25.35
CA ILE A 420 -5.70 15.76 26.44
C ILE A 420 -6.38 17.10 26.68
N SER A 421 -7.64 17.23 26.23
CA SER A 421 -8.43 18.42 26.54
C SER A 421 -8.71 18.44 28.05
N GLU A 422 -8.73 19.63 28.64
CA GLU A 422 -9.07 19.82 30.07
C GLU A 422 -10.52 19.40 30.41
N GLN A 423 -11.27 18.91 29.42
CA GLN A 423 -12.67 18.49 29.47
C GLN A 423 -12.86 16.98 29.26
N GLY A 424 -11.77 16.21 29.15
CA GLY A 424 -11.81 14.74 29.12
C GLY A 424 -12.30 14.10 27.81
N MET A 425 -12.59 14.88 26.77
CA MET A 425 -12.81 14.35 25.42
C MET A 425 -11.49 14.22 24.66
N THR A 426 -11.18 12.99 24.25
CA THR A 426 -10.09 12.69 23.33
C THR A 426 -10.58 12.85 21.89
N ASN A 427 -10.35 14.01 21.29
CA ASN A 427 -10.60 14.25 19.87
C ASN A 427 -9.54 13.51 19.03
N SER A 428 -9.76 12.20 18.81
CA SER A 428 -8.88 11.36 17.99
C SER A 428 -9.62 10.85 16.75
N LEU A 429 -8.94 10.95 15.59
CA LEU A 429 -9.47 10.44 14.33
C LEU A 429 -9.39 8.91 14.31
N ASN A 430 -10.50 8.24 14.00
CA ASN A 430 -10.53 6.79 13.74
C ASN A 430 -9.92 6.45 12.37
N LEU A 431 -9.69 5.16 12.09
CA LEU A 431 -9.06 4.75 10.82
C LEU A 431 -9.84 5.23 9.59
N LEU A 432 -11.18 5.11 9.58
CA LEU A 432 -12.02 5.52 8.46
C LEU A 432 -11.88 7.02 8.18
N GLN A 433 -11.89 7.86 9.22
CA GLN A 433 -11.65 9.30 9.09
C GLN A 433 -10.25 9.58 8.56
N ARG A 434 -9.20 8.94 9.10
CA ARG A 434 -7.81 9.10 8.63
C ARG A 434 -7.65 8.68 7.17
N LEU A 435 -8.30 7.60 6.74
CA LEU A 435 -8.28 7.13 5.35
C LEU A 435 -9.04 8.07 4.42
N ASN A 436 -10.23 8.56 4.81
CA ASN A 436 -10.98 9.54 4.03
C ASN A 436 -10.18 10.84 3.85
N ILE A 437 -9.58 11.36 4.93
CA ILE A 437 -8.68 12.52 4.90
C ILE A 437 -7.46 12.26 4.00
N ALA A 438 -6.89 11.05 4.01
CA ALA A 438 -5.77 10.68 3.13
C ALA A 438 -6.21 10.57 1.66
N ILE A 439 -7.41 10.05 1.37
CA ILE A 439 -8.03 10.03 0.04
C ILE A 439 -8.23 11.46 -0.47
N ASP A 440 -8.86 12.32 0.32
CA ASP A 440 -9.11 13.74 0.01
C ASP A 440 -7.80 14.49 -0.32
N VAL A 441 -6.76 14.32 0.48
CA VAL A 441 -5.43 14.91 0.24
C VAL A 441 -4.77 14.31 -1.01
N ALA A 442 -4.91 13.01 -1.25
CA ALA A 442 -4.38 12.36 -2.44
C ALA A 442 -5.07 12.85 -3.72
N GLU A 443 -6.40 13.00 -3.72
CA GLU A 443 -7.17 13.58 -4.83
C GLU A 443 -6.77 15.05 -5.07
N ALA A 444 -6.59 15.85 -4.01
CA ALA A 444 -6.14 17.24 -4.11
C ALA A 444 -4.78 17.36 -4.82
N MET A 445 -3.84 16.46 -4.47
CA MET A 445 -2.49 16.44 -5.05
C MET A 445 -2.46 15.84 -6.47
N ASP A 446 -3.25 14.81 -6.75
CA ASP A 446 -3.41 14.25 -8.10
C ASP A 446 -4.00 15.29 -9.06
N TYR A 447 -5.05 15.99 -8.62
CA TYR A 447 -5.59 17.14 -9.35
C TYR A 447 -4.50 18.19 -9.63
N LEU A 448 -3.74 18.60 -8.61
CA LEU A 448 -2.73 19.65 -8.76
C LEU A 448 -1.60 19.27 -9.72
N HIS A 449 -1.17 18.00 -9.70
CA HIS A 449 -0.03 17.49 -10.47
C HIS A 449 -0.39 17.09 -11.90
N HIS A 450 -1.59 16.55 -12.15
CA HIS A 450 -1.95 15.93 -13.42
C HIS A 450 -3.14 16.60 -14.13
N ASN A 451 -4.11 17.12 -13.39
CA ASN A 451 -5.38 17.61 -13.97
C ASN A 451 -5.48 19.14 -13.99
N CYS A 452 -4.63 19.84 -13.25
CA CYS A 452 -4.50 21.29 -13.29
C CYS A 452 -3.67 21.73 -14.50
N GLN A 453 -4.07 22.82 -15.15
CA GLN A 453 -3.39 23.36 -16.34
C GLN A 453 -3.13 24.87 -16.14
N PRO A 454 -1.86 25.31 -16.01
CA PRO A 454 -0.64 24.50 -16.01
C PRO A 454 -0.52 23.63 -14.74
N PRO A 455 0.24 22.51 -14.78
CA PRO A 455 0.51 21.70 -13.59
C PRO A 455 1.13 22.52 -12.45
N GLY A 456 0.66 22.29 -11.23
CA GLY A 456 1.18 22.94 -10.03
C GLY A 456 2.01 21.99 -9.17
N VAL A 457 2.80 22.55 -8.25
CA VAL A 457 3.46 21.81 -7.15
C VAL A 457 3.27 22.61 -5.87
N HIS A 458 2.79 21.98 -4.80
CA HIS A 458 2.45 22.64 -3.53
C HIS A 458 3.66 23.16 -2.74
N CYS A 459 4.78 22.42 -2.79
CA CYS A 459 6.05 22.69 -2.11
C CYS A 459 6.04 22.74 -0.56
N ASP A 460 4.90 22.82 0.12
CA ASP A 460 4.83 22.77 1.60
C ASP A 460 3.57 22.03 2.11
N LEU A 461 3.37 20.79 1.64
CA LEU A 461 2.29 19.91 2.12
C LEU A 461 2.67 19.33 3.50
N LYS A 462 1.84 19.58 4.51
CA LYS A 462 2.01 19.14 5.91
C LYS A 462 0.67 19.20 6.67
N PRO A 463 0.50 18.52 7.82
CA PRO A 463 -0.79 18.46 8.51
C PRO A 463 -1.40 19.81 8.91
N SER A 464 -0.60 20.83 9.25
CA SER A 464 -1.12 22.18 9.55
C SER A 464 -1.77 22.86 8.34
N ASN A 465 -1.45 22.40 7.13
CA ASN A 465 -1.91 22.94 5.85
C ASN A 465 -3.04 22.10 5.25
N VAL A 466 -3.55 21.11 5.98
CA VAL A 466 -4.75 20.33 5.66
C VAL A 466 -5.84 20.76 6.64
N LEU A 467 -6.88 21.43 6.15
CA LEU A 467 -8.00 21.90 6.97
C LEU A 467 -9.20 20.96 6.85
N LEU A 468 -9.99 20.84 7.91
CA LEU A 468 -11.18 19.98 7.95
C LEU A 468 -12.46 20.82 7.98
N ASP A 469 -13.36 20.58 7.04
CA ASP A 469 -14.68 21.23 7.02
C ASP A 469 -15.65 20.60 8.03
N ALA A 470 -16.92 21.06 8.02
CA ALA A 470 -17.95 20.60 8.96
C ALA A 470 -18.23 19.08 8.86
N ASP A 471 -18.03 18.48 7.69
CA ASP A 471 -18.30 17.07 7.40
C ASP A 471 -17.03 16.19 7.54
N MET A 472 -15.94 16.76 8.06
CA MET A 472 -14.60 16.15 8.18
C MET A 472 -13.93 15.83 6.84
N VAL A 473 -14.36 16.47 5.75
CA VAL A 473 -13.68 16.39 4.44
C VAL A 473 -12.42 17.26 4.49
N ALA A 474 -11.33 16.76 3.91
CA ALA A 474 -10.05 17.45 3.95
C ALA A 474 -9.84 18.43 2.76
N HIS A 475 -9.31 19.60 3.08
CA HIS A 475 -9.02 20.70 2.16
C HIS A 475 -7.57 21.15 2.30
N VAL A 476 -6.75 20.93 1.27
CA VAL A 476 -5.34 21.37 1.25
C VAL A 476 -5.27 22.87 0.95
N GLY A 477 -4.49 23.61 1.75
CA GLY A 477 -4.32 25.06 1.66
C GLY A 477 -2.89 25.54 1.92
N ASP A 478 -2.72 26.87 2.00
CA ASP A 478 -1.43 27.58 2.12
C ASP A 478 -0.48 27.41 0.92
N PHE A 479 -0.89 27.96 -0.22
CA PHE A 479 -0.12 27.93 -1.48
C PHE A 479 1.01 28.99 -1.53
N GLY A 480 1.44 29.54 -0.40
CA GLY A 480 2.45 30.61 -0.33
C GLY A 480 3.85 30.23 -0.85
N LEU A 481 4.11 28.93 -1.05
CA LEU A 481 5.33 28.39 -1.66
C LEU A 481 5.07 27.61 -2.96
N ALA A 482 3.82 27.57 -3.45
CA ALA A 482 3.47 26.80 -4.63
C ALA A 482 4.15 27.33 -5.91
N LYS A 483 4.47 26.43 -6.83
CA LYS A 483 4.99 26.77 -8.16
C LYS A 483 4.03 26.26 -9.24
N ILE A 484 3.61 27.13 -10.15
CA ILE A 484 2.85 26.78 -11.36
C ILE A 484 3.84 26.62 -12.52
N LEU A 485 3.84 25.47 -13.17
CA LEU A 485 4.83 25.07 -14.18
C LEU A 485 4.37 25.50 -15.59
N CYS A 486 4.48 26.78 -15.90
CA CYS A 486 4.26 27.29 -17.25
C CYS A 486 5.35 26.80 -18.23
N GLU A 487 4.99 26.53 -19.49
CA GLU A 487 5.91 26.02 -20.53
C GLU A 487 7.15 26.91 -20.78
N ALA A 488 7.11 28.20 -20.46
CA ALA A 488 8.30 29.06 -20.53
C ALA A 488 9.43 28.62 -19.57
N MET A 489 9.13 27.92 -18.47
CA MET A 489 10.12 27.43 -17.50
C MET A 489 10.79 26.11 -17.91
N SER A 490 10.17 25.28 -18.74
CA SER A 490 10.79 24.02 -19.18
C SER A 490 12.01 24.24 -20.08
N ILE A 491 12.03 25.36 -20.81
CA ILE A 491 13.17 25.80 -21.63
C ILE A 491 14.33 26.30 -20.76
N SER A 492 14.07 27.03 -19.65
CA SER A 492 15.14 27.48 -18.75
C SER A 492 15.76 26.35 -17.93
N PHE A 493 14.96 25.34 -17.55
CA PHE A 493 15.46 24.18 -16.78
C PHE A 493 16.44 23.28 -17.56
N GLN A 494 16.50 23.37 -18.90
CA GLN A 494 17.52 22.69 -19.69
C GLN A 494 18.85 23.47 -19.77
N ASN A 495 18.86 24.79 -19.50
CA ASN A 495 19.99 25.68 -19.81
C ASN A 495 20.59 26.44 -18.61
N SER A 496 20.09 26.26 -17.37
CA SER A 496 20.70 26.88 -16.18
C SER A 496 20.98 25.88 -15.04
N ALA A 497 22.15 25.23 -15.09
CA ALA A 497 22.68 24.46 -13.95
C ALA A 497 23.18 25.33 -12.77
N ASN A 498 23.10 26.67 -12.89
CA ASN A 498 23.63 27.64 -11.92
C ASN A 498 22.58 28.72 -11.55
N SER A 499 21.38 28.32 -11.10
CA SER A 499 20.51 29.22 -10.34
C SER A 499 20.49 28.81 -8.87
N THR A 500 20.95 29.71 -8.00
CA THR A 500 20.93 29.51 -6.54
C THR A 500 19.51 29.72 -5.99
N ASP A 501 18.60 28.80 -6.36
CA ASP A 501 17.24 28.79 -5.82
C ASP A 501 17.31 28.28 -4.37
N VAL A 502 17.04 29.18 -3.43
CA VAL A 502 17.16 28.92 -1.98
C VAL A 502 16.30 27.72 -1.59
N ILE A 503 16.94 26.73 -0.96
CA ILE A 503 16.33 25.60 -0.24
C ILE A 503 15.20 26.12 0.67
N ARG A 504 13.94 25.79 0.32
CA ARG A 504 12.72 26.22 1.02
C ARG A 504 11.79 25.02 1.25
N GLY A 505 11.31 24.91 2.48
CA GLY A 505 10.43 23.85 2.96
C GLY A 505 10.54 23.77 4.49
N THR A 506 9.54 23.19 5.15
CA THR A 506 9.60 22.98 6.61
C THR A 506 10.65 21.88 6.92
N LEU A 507 11.46 22.08 7.98
CA LEU A 507 12.47 21.10 8.44
C LEU A 507 11.76 19.80 8.84
N GLY A 508 11.93 18.76 8.00
CA GLY A 508 11.27 17.45 8.16
C GLY A 508 10.74 16.86 6.85
N VAL A 509 10.36 17.70 5.87
CA VAL A 509 9.64 17.28 4.64
C VAL A 509 10.55 17.27 3.40
N TRP A 510 11.79 16.82 3.54
CA TRP A 510 12.77 16.81 2.45
C TRP A 510 12.91 15.44 1.77
N GLY A 511 12.63 15.39 0.47
CA GLY A 511 13.13 14.35 -0.45
C GLY A 511 12.54 12.94 -0.34
N ARG A 512 11.54 12.71 0.52
CA ARG A 512 10.72 11.49 0.49
C ARG A 512 9.59 11.68 -0.55
N GLY A 513 9.03 10.58 -1.08
CA GLY A 513 7.82 10.65 -1.91
C GLY A 513 6.62 11.24 -1.17
N ILE A 514 5.43 11.25 -1.77
CA ILE A 514 4.20 11.68 -1.09
C ILE A 514 3.80 10.59 -0.07
N GLY A 515 4.52 10.58 1.05
CA GLY A 515 4.24 9.82 2.23
C GLY A 515 3.65 10.75 3.27
N LEU A 516 2.38 10.54 3.59
CA LEU A 516 1.74 11.14 4.75
C LEU A 516 2.38 10.53 5.99
N TYR A 517 3.41 11.21 6.52
CA TYR A 517 3.98 10.91 7.84
C TYR A 517 2.99 11.31 8.94
N ILE A 518 1.94 10.51 9.08
CA ILE A 518 0.99 10.55 10.19
C ILE A 518 1.51 9.56 11.23
N ARG A 519 2.27 10.08 12.20
CA ARG A 519 2.45 9.42 13.50
C ARG A 519 1.22 9.61 14.38
#